data_AF-A0A345DRI9-F1
#
_entry.id   AF-A0A345DRI9-F1
#
_cell.length_a   1.000
_cell.length_b   1.000
_cell.length_c   1.000
_cell.angle_alpha   90.00
_cell.angle_beta   90.00
_cell.angle_gamma   90.00
#
_symmetry.space_group_name_H-M   'P 1'
#
loop_
_entity.id
_entity.type
_entity.pdbx_description
1 polymer ?
#
loop_
_entity_poly.entity_id
_entity_poly.type
_entity_poly.pdbx_seq_one_letter_code
_entity_poly.pdbx_strand_id
1 'polypeptide(L)'
;MKRKYFFSTMHIGIDDEKSTKTRKVIKKKKGVFQIMDKNVTKNKKSSFNNFIDKIFKLMDTYDINENTIILVLSDGEKQIKKIYKAIKTNYKNNTVSYSLDKFHLVKRFKDLFPYRNRNKIHRLKYKLASIYFFTGNYEALLDFLICHLSYVIDNKKKFLLETIELIKNNKDGIENQALEYNIGFHVEGDVSHYIKAVKRRGAKIYCKETFNNYVNCFNFFFFFKDLITELMKLKLIKIKKIEFNIFKLNQSQN
;
A
#
# COMPACT_ATOMS: atom_id res chain seq x y z
N MET A 1 13.64 6.80 19.00
CA MET A 1 12.23 6.35 19.15
C MET A 1 11.73 5.79 17.82
N LYS A 2 11.45 4.49 17.69
CA LYS A 2 10.93 3.92 16.42
C LYS A 2 9.41 4.18 16.35
N ARG A 3 8.93 4.86 15.30
CA ARG A 3 7.50 5.05 15.00
C ARG A 3 7.05 4.08 13.91
N LYS A 4 5.79 3.66 13.95
CA LYS A 4 5.15 2.87 12.89
C LYS A 4 4.09 3.74 12.22
N TYR A 5 4.08 3.74 10.89
CA TYR A 5 3.09 4.46 10.11
C TYR A 5 2.15 3.44 9.49
N PHE A 6 0.85 3.70 9.58
CA PHE A 6 -0.18 2.97 8.86
C PHE A 6 -0.72 3.89 7.79
N PHE A 7 -0.79 3.37 6.57
CA PHE A 7 -1.36 4.04 5.42
C PHE A 7 -2.39 3.11 4.80
N SER A 8 -3.54 3.67 4.43
CA SER A 8 -4.54 2.99 3.62
C SER A 8 -4.93 3.93 2.49
N THR A 9 -5.26 3.37 1.33
CA THR A 9 -5.98 4.11 0.29
C THR A 9 -7.14 3.26 -0.19
N MET A 10 -8.22 3.92 -0.59
CA MET A 10 -9.45 3.29 -1.06
C MET A 10 -9.82 3.89 -2.41
N HIS A 11 -10.52 3.09 -3.22
CA HIS A 11 -11.02 3.50 -4.53
C HIS A 11 -12.14 2.56 -4.97
N ILE A 12 -12.96 3.02 -5.93
CA ILE A 12 -14.13 2.26 -6.41
C ILE A 12 -13.87 1.47 -7.70
N GLY A 13 -12.64 1.50 -8.24
CA GLY A 13 -12.27 0.78 -9.45
C GLY A 13 -11.44 1.62 -10.40
N ILE A 14 -11.53 1.30 -11.69
CA ILE A 14 -10.83 1.97 -12.77
C ILE A 14 -11.70 3.13 -13.29
N ASP A 15 -11.06 4.26 -13.57
CA ASP A 15 -11.64 5.40 -14.25
C ASP A 15 -11.48 5.17 -15.76
N ASP A 16 -12.45 4.53 -16.40
CA ASP A 16 -12.34 4.14 -17.81
C ASP A 16 -12.21 5.34 -18.76
N GLU A 17 -12.75 6.50 -18.40
CA GLU A 17 -12.61 7.74 -19.18
C GLU A 17 -11.16 8.23 -19.23
N LYS A 18 -10.45 8.14 -18.10
CA LYS A 18 -9.04 8.59 -18.00
C LYS A 18 -8.04 7.48 -18.29
N SER A 19 -8.49 6.22 -18.29
CA SER A 19 -7.62 5.06 -18.45
C SER A 19 -7.27 4.83 -19.92
N THR A 20 -6.05 4.37 -20.14
CA THR A 20 -5.59 3.88 -21.44
C THR A 20 -5.35 2.37 -21.38
N LYS A 21 -5.16 1.74 -22.54
CA LYS A 21 -4.78 0.31 -22.61
C LYS A 21 -3.52 0.00 -21.80
N THR A 22 -2.56 0.92 -21.75
CA THR A 22 -1.27 0.74 -21.09
C THR A 22 -1.22 1.30 -19.66
N ARG A 23 -2.11 2.22 -19.31
CA ARG A 23 -2.16 2.86 -17.99
C ARG A 23 -3.58 2.96 -17.48
N LYS A 24 -3.92 2.15 -16.48
CA LYS A 24 -5.17 2.26 -15.74
C LYS A 24 -5.09 3.40 -14.72
N VAL A 25 -6.11 4.24 -14.70
CA VAL A 25 -6.29 5.32 -13.74
C VAL A 25 -7.35 4.87 -12.74
N ILE A 26 -7.12 5.12 -11.46
CA ILE A 26 -8.01 4.68 -10.38
C ILE A 26 -9.07 5.77 -10.14
N LYS A 27 -10.35 5.38 -10.03
CA LYS A 27 -11.49 6.28 -9.82
C LYS A 27 -11.72 6.61 -8.35
N LYS A 28 -12.00 7.89 -8.05
CA LYS A 28 -12.32 8.43 -6.70
C LYS A 28 -11.37 7.96 -5.60
N LYS A 29 -10.06 7.95 -5.86
CA LYS A 29 -9.06 7.46 -4.91
C LYS A 29 -8.90 8.40 -3.72
N LYS A 30 -9.01 7.89 -2.50
CA LYS A 30 -8.77 8.64 -1.24
C LYS A 30 -7.84 7.87 -0.30
N GLY A 31 -7.17 8.54 0.63
CA GLY A 31 -6.23 7.92 1.58
C GLY A 31 -6.75 7.86 3.02
N VAL A 32 -6.00 7.33 3.97
CA VAL A 32 -6.00 7.70 5.41
C VAL A 32 -4.69 7.20 6.01
N PHE A 33 -4.24 7.85 7.08
CA PHE A 33 -3.03 7.42 7.77
C PHE A 33 -3.13 7.59 9.28
N GLN A 34 -2.29 6.84 9.99
CA GLN A 34 -2.12 6.93 11.43
C GLN A 34 -0.66 6.69 11.81
N ILE A 35 -0.14 7.55 12.68
CA ILE A 35 1.20 7.41 13.26
C ILE A 35 1.07 6.75 14.63
N MET A 36 1.91 5.75 14.88
CA MET A 36 2.00 5.04 16.15
C MET A 36 3.41 5.13 16.73
N ASP A 37 3.53 5.50 18.00
CA ASP A 37 4.78 5.40 18.75
C ASP A 37 4.99 3.96 19.23
N LYS A 38 6.11 3.31 18.85
CA LYS A 38 6.37 1.91 19.28
C LYS A 38 6.64 1.80 20.78
N ASN A 39 6.90 2.89 21.49
CA ASN A 39 7.34 2.88 22.88
C ASN A 39 6.21 3.12 23.91
N VAL A 40 4.98 3.45 23.47
CA VAL A 40 3.84 3.68 24.39
C VAL A 40 2.90 2.49 24.29
N THR A 41 3.13 1.45 25.10
CA THR A 41 2.30 0.22 25.14
C THR A 41 0.84 0.51 25.45
N LYS A 42 0.54 1.47 26.35
CA LYS A 42 -0.83 1.89 26.71
C LYS A 42 -1.64 2.45 25.52
N ASN A 43 -1.00 3.09 24.53
CA ASN A 43 -1.70 3.80 23.44
C ASN A 43 -1.67 3.07 22.08
N LYS A 44 -1.09 1.87 22.00
CA LYS A 44 -1.00 1.14 20.73
C LYS A 44 -2.36 0.63 20.25
N LYS A 45 -3.14 0.03 21.16
CA LYS A 45 -4.46 -0.52 20.83
C LYS A 45 -5.43 0.59 20.44
N SER A 46 -5.46 1.69 21.20
CA SER A 46 -6.27 2.86 20.90
C SER A 46 -5.89 3.50 19.56
N SER A 47 -4.59 3.67 19.28
CA SER A 47 -4.19 4.27 17.99
C SER A 47 -4.51 3.38 16.78
N PHE A 48 -4.45 2.05 16.90
CA PHE A 48 -4.83 1.17 15.79
C PHE A 48 -6.35 1.13 15.59
N ASN A 49 -7.14 1.17 16.67
CA ASN A 49 -8.59 1.32 16.58
C ASN A 49 -8.97 2.66 15.94
N ASN A 50 -8.31 3.77 16.32
CA ASN A 50 -8.51 5.06 15.66
C ASN A 50 -8.19 5.01 14.15
N PHE A 51 -7.26 4.16 13.73
CA PHE A 51 -6.99 3.95 12.30
C PHE A 51 -8.13 3.19 11.60
N ILE A 52 -8.72 2.19 12.26
CA ILE A 52 -9.93 1.50 11.79
C ILE A 52 -11.10 2.49 11.69
N ASP A 53 -11.31 3.35 12.68
CA ASP A 53 -12.39 4.35 12.66
C ASP A 53 -12.22 5.34 11.50
N LYS A 54 -10.98 5.77 11.23
CA LYS A 54 -10.65 6.61 10.06
C LYS A 54 -10.94 5.90 8.74
N ILE A 55 -10.69 4.58 8.67
CA ILE A 55 -11.01 3.75 7.51
C ILE A 55 -12.53 3.74 7.29
N PHE A 56 -13.32 3.46 8.32
CA PHE A 56 -14.80 3.47 8.19
C PHE A 56 -15.34 4.83 7.80
N LYS A 57 -14.90 5.92 8.45
CA LYS A 57 -15.27 7.29 8.06
C LYS A 57 -14.95 7.60 6.60
N LEU A 58 -13.88 7.02 6.06
CA LEU A 58 -13.56 7.17 4.64
C LEU A 58 -14.50 6.34 3.76
N MET A 59 -14.83 5.12 4.16
CA MET A 59 -15.79 4.25 3.47
C MET A 59 -17.17 4.90 3.37
N ASP A 60 -17.61 5.61 4.41
CA ASP A 60 -18.88 6.35 4.44
C ASP A 60 -18.97 7.47 3.37
N THR A 61 -17.83 7.89 2.82
CA THR A 61 -17.79 8.87 1.72
C THR A 61 -18.00 8.27 0.33
N TYR A 62 -18.23 6.96 0.26
CA TYR A 62 -18.54 6.22 -0.96
C TYR A 62 -19.97 5.69 -0.90
N ASP A 63 -20.59 5.57 -2.05
CA ASP A 63 -21.92 4.98 -2.19
C ASP A 63 -21.79 3.45 -2.19
N ILE A 64 -21.80 2.86 -0.99
CA ILE A 64 -21.69 1.41 -0.76
C ILE A 64 -23.10 0.87 -0.52
N ASN A 65 -23.57 0.05 -1.47
CA ASN A 65 -24.83 -0.69 -1.36
C ASN A 65 -24.56 -2.19 -1.21
N GLU A 66 -25.61 -3.01 -1.06
CA GLU A 66 -25.50 -4.46 -0.82
C GLU A 66 -24.77 -5.22 -1.96
N ASN A 67 -24.84 -4.71 -3.19
CA ASN A 67 -24.18 -5.29 -4.36
C ASN A 67 -22.70 -4.91 -4.47
N THR A 68 -22.21 -4.02 -3.59
CA THR A 68 -20.82 -3.56 -3.65
C THR A 68 -19.88 -4.66 -3.19
N ILE A 69 -18.87 -4.97 -4.01
CA ILE A 69 -17.79 -5.90 -3.68
C ILE A 69 -16.65 -5.12 -3.04
N ILE A 70 -16.19 -5.56 -1.87
CA ILE A 70 -15.12 -4.92 -1.11
C ILE A 70 -13.90 -5.84 -1.07
N LEU A 71 -12.80 -5.40 -1.67
CA LEU A 71 -11.52 -6.12 -1.64
C LEU A 71 -10.52 -5.38 -0.75
N VAL A 72 -10.08 -6.05 0.32
CA VAL A 72 -9.05 -5.54 1.23
C VAL A 72 -7.68 -6.10 0.84
N LEU A 73 -6.76 -5.20 0.46
CA LEU A 73 -5.40 -5.55 0.05
C LEU A 73 -4.37 -5.16 1.13
N SER A 74 -3.48 -6.09 1.50
CA SER A 74 -2.43 -5.78 2.50
C SER A 74 -1.12 -6.55 2.29
N ASP A 75 -0.07 -6.10 2.98
CA ASP A 75 1.25 -6.75 3.01
C ASP A 75 1.32 -8.10 3.75
N GLY A 76 0.18 -8.63 4.22
CA GLY A 76 0.10 -9.88 4.98
C GLY A 76 0.38 -9.75 6.48
N GLU A 77 0.55 -8.54 7.03
CA GLU A 77 0.77 -8.36 8.47
C GLU A 77 -0.47 -8.75 9.28
N LYS A 78 -0.27 -9.59 10.32
CA LYS A 78 -1.35 -10.12 11.19
C LYS A 78 -2.26 -9.02 11.76
N GLN A 79 -1.72 -7.83 12.03
CA GLN A 79 -2.51 -6.71 12.53
C GLN A 79 -3.51 -6.19 11.51
N ILE A 80 -3.15 -6.14 10.22
CA ILE A 80 -4.01 -5.60 9.16
C ILE A 80 -5.19 -6.54 8.87
N LYS A 81 -5.05 -7.85 9.10
CA LYS A 81 -6.20 -8.78 9.06
C LYS A 81 -7.33 -8.40 10.02
N LYS A 82 -7.05 -7.65 11.10
CA LYS A 82 -8.09 -7.13 11.97
C LYS A 82 -8.98 -6.10 11.27
N ILE A 83 -8.42 -5.30 10.36
CA ILE A 83 -9.18 -4.34 9.54
C ILE A 83 -10.11 -5.12 8.60
N TYR A 84 -9.60 -6.15 7.91
CA TYR A 84 -10.45 -7.02 7.08
C TYR A 84 -11.61 -7.63 7.88
N LYS A 85 -11.31 -8.19 9.06
CA LYS A 85 -12.35 -8.75 9.93
C LYS A 85 -13.40 -7.71 10.33
N ALA A 86 -12.96 -6.50 10.73
CA ALA A 86 -13.87 -5.41 11.08
C ALA A 86 -14.77 -5.01 9.90
N ILE A 87 -14.19 -4.87 8.70
CA ILE A 87 -14.95 -4.55 7.48
C ILE A 87 -15.95 -5.67 7.17
N LYS A 88 -15.54 -6.93 7.21
CA LYS A 88 -16.42 -8.09 6.96
C LYS A 88 -17.58 -8.17 7.97
N THR A 89 -17.35 -7.80 9.22
CA THR A 89 -18.43 -7.74 10.23
C THR A 89 -19.40 -6.59 9.96
N ASN A 90 -18.91 -5.40 9.60
CA ASN A 90 -19.75 -4.23 9.35
C ASN A 90 -20.58 -4.37 8.05
N TYR A 91 -19.97 -4.94 7.01
CA TYR A 91 -20.57 -5.14 5.69
C TYR A 91 -20.93 -6.62 5.48
N LYS A 92 -21.67 -7.21 6.42
CA LYS A 92 -21.98 -8.66 6.44
C LYS A 92 -22.80 -9.15 5.23
N ASN A 93 -23.57 -8.25 4.60
CA ASN A 93 -24.39 -8.55 3.42
C ASN A 93 -23.60 -8.39 2.11
N ASN A 94 -22.41 -7.78 2.16
CA ASN A 94 -21.56 -7.57 0.99
C ASN A 94 -20.59 -8.73 0.79
N THR A 95 -20.12 -8.88 -0.46
CA THR A 95 -18.94 -9.70 -0.72
C THR A 95 -17.69 -8.97 -0.24
N VAL A 96 -17.11 -9.44 0.86
CA VAL A 96 -15.86 -8.89 1.41
C VAL A 96 -14.74 -9.92 1.29
N SER A 97 -13.74 -9.63 0.46
CA SER A 97 -12.58 -10.49 0.21
C SER A 97 -11.29 -9.87 0.74
N TYR A 98 -10.32 -10.73 1.04
CA TYR A 98 -8.97 -10.32 1.45
C TYR A 98 -7.95 -10.86 0.45
N SER A 99 -7.02 -10.01 -0.01
CA SER A 99 -5.93 -10.44 -0.87
C SER A 99 -4.59 -9.81 -0.49
N LEU A 100 -3.49 -10.50 -0.80
CA LEU A 100 -2.15 -9.95 -0.55
C LEU A 100 -1.80 -8.89 -1.59
N ASP A 101 -1.09 -7.86 -1.18
CA ASP A 101 -0.54 -6.89 -2.11
C ASP A 101 0.52 -7.56 -3.00
N LYS A 102 0.39 -7.32 -4.30
CA LYS A 102 1.23 -7.89 -5.34
C LYS A 102 2.68 -7.46 -5.16
N PHE A 103 2.93 -6.23 -4.74
CA PHE A 103 4.29 -5.67 -4.70
C PHE A 103 5.19 -6.37 -3.67
N HIS A 104 4.67 -6.58 -2.46
CA HIS A 104 5.48 -7.11 -1.35
C HIS A 104 5.92 -8.54 -1.57
N LEU A 105 5.02 -9.44 -2.01
CA LEU A 105 5.38 -10.84 -2.20
C LEU A 105 6.28 -11.04 -3.44
N VAL A 106 6.02 -10.33 -4.53
CA VAL A 106 6.88 -10.34 -5.73
C VAL A 106 8.28 -9.83 -5.41
N LYS A 107 8.42 -8.83 -4.53
CA LYS A 107 9.72 -8.36 -4.05
C LYS A 107 10.45 -9.47 -3.28
N ARG A 108 9.77 -10.21 -2.40
CA ARG A 108 10.38 -11.36 -1.71
C ARG A 108 10.86 -12.42 -2.70
N PHE A 109 10.09 -12.74 -3.74
CA PHE A 109 10.53 -13.67 -4.79
C PHE A 109 11.77 -13.17 -5.52
N LYS A 110 11.85 -11.87 -5.80
CA LYS A 110 13.03 -11.25 -6.42
C LYS A 110 14.26 -11.32 -5.52
N ASP A 111 14.10 -11.17 -4.21
CA ASP A 111 15.21 -11.25 -3.25
C ASP A 111 15.69 -12.71 -3.07
N LEU A 112 14.75 -13.66 -3.08
CA LEU A 112 15.04 -15.11 -3.09
C LEU A 112 15.75 -15.52 -4.39
N PHE A 113 15.21 -15.11 -5.53
CA PHE A 113 15.68 -15.42 -6.87
C PHE A 113 16.06 -14.14 -7.63
N PRO A 114 17.26 -13.57 -7.36
CA PRO A 114 17.69 -12.32 -7.96
C PRO A 114 17.60 -12.32 -9.48
N TYR A 115 16.84 -11.38 -10.00
CA TYR A 115 16.70 -11.15 -11.44
C TYR A 115 17.99 -10.58 -12.09
N ARG A 116 18.97 -10.14 -11.28
CA ARG A 116 20.25 -9.57 -11.77
C ARG A 116 21.29 -10.68 -11.92
N ASN A 117 21.94 -10.68 -13.09
CA ASN A 117 22.98 -11.58 -13.60
C ASN A 117 22.43 -12.73 -14.47
N ARG A 118 23.24 -13.17 -15.42
CA ARG A 118 22.98 -14.08 -16.57
C ARG A 118 22.41 -15.48 -16.22
N ASN A 119 21.96 -15.69 -14.98
CA ASN A 119 21.42 -16.95 -14.48
C ASN A 119 19.96 -17.13 -14.93
N LYS A 120 19.79 -17.81 -16.08
CA LYS A 120 18.48 -18.15 -16.67
C LYS A 120 17.59 -18.91 -15.68
N ILE A 121 18.16 -19.74 -14.81
CA ILE A 121 17.43 -20.55 -13.83
C ILE A 121 16.77 -19.67 -12.77
N HIS A 122 17.48 -18.69 -12.19
CA HIS A 122 16.89 -17.78 -11.21
C HIS A 122 15.75 -16.96 -11.80
N ARG A 123 15.91 -16.53 -13.06
CA ARG A 123 14.85 -15.83 -13.80
C ARG A 123 13.60 -16.70 -13.99
N LEU A 124 13.78 -17.98 -14.31
CA LEU A 124 12.67 -18.94 -14.42
C LEU A 124 11.99 -19.15 -13.08
N LYS A 125 12.75 -19.36 -12.00
CA LYS A 125 12.21 -19.53 -10.63
C LYS A 125 11.39 -18.31 -10.18
N TYR A 126 11.91 -17.11 -10.39
CA TYR A 126 11.18 -15.87 -10.12
C TYR A 126 9.87 -15.79 -10.92
N LYS A 127 9.92 -16.09 -12.22
CA LYS A 127 8.75 -16.06 -13.10
C LYS A 127 7.69 -17.08 -12.66
N LEU A 128 8.08 -18.32 -12.37
CA LEU A 128 7.16 -19.37 -11.93
C LEU A 128 6.50 -19.01 -10.60
N ALA A 129 7.28 -18.60 -9.59
CA ALA A 129 6.71 -18.13 -8.32
C ALA A 129 5.72 -16.97 -8.51
N SER A 130 6.06 -16.01 -9.39
CA SER A 130 5.16 -14.89 -9.70
C SER A 130 3.89 -15.36 -10.40
N ILE A 131 3.99 -16.31 -11.35
CA ILE A 131 2.84 -16.89 -12.05
C ILE A 131 1.91 -17.57 -11.05
N TYR A 132 2.42 -18.50 -10.24
CA TYR A 132 1.59 -19.21 -9.26
C TYR A 132 0.89 -18.26 -8.29
N PHE A 133 1.60 -17.21 -7.86
CA PHE A 133 1.00 -16.16 -7.05
C PHE A 133 -0.11 -15.40 -7.80
N PHE A 134 0.14 -14.89 -9.00
CA PHE A 134 -0.84 -14.10 -9.74
C PHE A 134 -2.06 -14.91 -10.20
N THR A 135 -1.92 -16.21 -10.42
CA THR A 135 -3.02 -17.11 -10.74
C THR A 135 -3.72 -17.67 -9.51
N GLY A 136 -3.33 -17.25 -8.30
CA GLY A 136 -3.88 -17.74 -7.03
C GLY A 136 -3.65 -19.22 -6.74
N ASN A 137 -2.66 -19.85 -7.38
CA ASN A 137 -2.35 -21.26 -7.17
C ASN A 137 -1.48 -21.44 -5.91
N TYR A 138 -2.16 -21.46 -4.77
CA TYR A 138 -1.54 -21.54 -3.44
C TYR A 138 -0.69 -22.80 -3.25
N GLU A 139 -1.23 -23.99 -3.57
CA GLU A 139 -0.53 -25.25 -3.34
C GLU A 139 0.73 -25.35 -4.21
N ALA A 140 0.63 -25.04 -5.51
CA ALA A 140 1.80 -25.06 -6.40
C ALA A 140 2.86 -24.03 -5.99
N LEU A 141 2.46 -22.84 -5.52
CA LEU A 141 3.40 -21.85 -5.00
C LEU A 141 4.11 -22.37 -3.73
N LEU A 142 3.36 -22.97 -2.81
CA LEU A 142 3.89 -23.46 -1.54
C LEU A 142 4.86 -24.62 -1.78
N ASP A 143 4.46 -25.62 -2.56
CA ASP A 143 5.29 -26.77 -2.92
C ASP A 143 6.56 -26.32 -3.65
N PHE A 144 6.41 -25.41 -4.61
CA PHE A 144 7.56 -24.84 -5.32
C PHE A 144 8.58 -24.25 -4.34
N LEU A 145 8.15 -23.47 -3.34
CA LEU A 145 9.07 -22.87 -2.36
C LEU A 145 9.66 -23.90 -1.40
N ILE A 146 8.89 -24.89 -0.95
CA ILE A 146 9.35 -25.95 -0.05
C ILE A 146 10.41 -26.82 -0.74
N CYS A 147 10.17 -27.23 -1.99
CA CYS A 147 11.14 -28.01 -2.77
C CYS A 147 12.48 -27.28 -2.96
N HIS A 148 12.49 -25.94 -2.86
CA HIS A 148 13.69 -25.14 -2.97
C HIS A 148 14.48 -24.99 -1.67
N LEU A 149 13.95 -25.43 -0.52
CA LEU A 149 14.65 -25.30 0.78
C LEU A 149 16.03 -25.96 0.81
N SER A 150 16.18 -27.11 0.14
CA SER A 150 17.45 -27.85 0.07
C SER A 150 18.49 -27.20 -0.86
N TYR A 151 18.05 -26.30 -1.76
CA TYR A 151 18.91 -25.69 -2.80
C TYR A 151 19.25 -24.23 -2.51
N VAL A 152 18.77 -23.67 -1.41
CA VAL A 152 19.02 -22.28 -1.01
C VAL A 152 20.17 -22.24 -0.01
N ILE A 153 21.16 -21.37 -0.29
CA ILE A 153 22.30 -21.10 0.60
C ILE A 153 21.79 -20.69 1.99
N ASP A 154 22.47 -21.13 3.05
CA ASP A 154 22.01 -20.97 4.44
C ASP A 154 21.62 -19.53 4.82
N ASN A 155 22.36 -18.54 4.31
CA ASN A 155 22.06 -17.12 4.56
C ASN A 155 20.69 -16.66 4.03
N LYS A 156 20.12 -17.35 3.04
CA LYS A 156 18.78 -17.11 2.49
C LYS A 156 17.73 -18.10 2.99
N LYS A 157 18.13 -19.20 3.63
CA LYS A 157 17.23 -20.24 4.14
C LYS A 157 16.23 -19.68 5.15
N LYS A 158 16.71 -18.85 6.09
CA LYS A 158 15.84 -18.12 7.03
C LYS A 158 14.80 -17.26 6.31
N PHE A 159 15.22 -16.50 5.30
CA PHE A 159 14.32 -15.63 4.53
C PHE A 159 13.28 -16.42 3.71
N LEU A 160 13.67 -17.58 3.18
CA LEU A 160 12.75 -18.51 2.51
C LEU A 160 11.71 -19.06 3.49
N LEU A 161 12.13 -19.54 4.66
CA LEU A 161 11.22 -20.03 5.71
C LEU A 161 10.21 -18.96 6.14
N GLU A 162 10.66 -17.73 6.37
CA GLU A 162 9.78 -16.59 6.68
C GLU A 162 8.79 -16.29 5.53
N THR A 163 9.21 -16.50 4.27
CA THR A 163 8.33 -16.33 3.10
C THR A 163 7.29 -17.43 3.02
N ILE A 164 7.67 -18.68 3.28
CA ILE A 164 6.76 -19.83 3.37
C ILE A 164 5.75 -19.62 4.50
N GLU A 165 6.19 -19.19 5.67
CA GLU A 165 5.31 -18.89 6.80
C GLU A 165 4.32 -17.76 6.47
N LEU A 166 4.78 -16.69 5.81
CA LEU A 166 3.92 -15.62 5.33
C LEU A 166 2.83 -16.15 4.38
N ILE A 167 3.18 -17.01 3.43
CA ILE A 167 2.23 -17.60 2.48
C ILE A 167 1.22 -18.51 3.19
N LYS A 168 1.69 -19.43 4.05
CA LYS A 168 0.83 -20.33 4.84
C LYS A 168 -0.18 -19.54 5.68
N ASN A 169 0.28 -18.47 6.32
CA ASN A 169 -0.57 -17.61 7.13
C ASN A 169 -1.59 -16.81 6.31
N ASN A 170 -1.50 -16.79 4.98
CA ASN A 170 -2.29 -15.96 4.08
C ASN A 170 -2.86 -16.73 2.88
N LYS A 171 -3.26 -18.01 3.06
CA LYS A 171 -3.87 -18.85 2.01
C LYS A 171 -4.95 -18.13 1.20
N ASP A 172 -6.01 -17.65 1.85
CA ASP A 172 -7.09 -16.89 1.20
C ASP A 172 -6.54 -15.69 0.40
N GLY A 173 -5.48 -15.05 0.91
CA GLY A 173 -4.91 -13.87 0.28
C GLY A 173 -4.16 -14.17 -1.02
N ILE A 174 -3.66 -15.41 -1.16
CA ILE A 174 -3.06 -15.93 -2.38
C ILE A 174 -4.16 -16.37 -3.35
N GLU A 175 -5.11 -17.20 -2.91
CA GLU A 175 -6.19 -17.71 -3.77
C GLU A 175 -7.01 -16.57 -4.37
N ASN A 176 -7.27 -15.53 -3.58
CA ASN A 176 -8.00 -14.34 -4.02
C ASN A 176 -7.23 -13.44 -5.02
N GLN A 177 -6.02 -13.81 -5.43
CA GLN A 177 -5.35 -13.16 -6.58
C GLN A 177 -6.09 -13.44 -7.90
N ALA A 178 -6.76 -14.59 -8.01
CA ALA A 178 -7.48 -15.01 -9.20
C ALA A 178 -8.86 -14.36 -9.35
N LEU A 179 -9.33 -13.62 -8.35
CA LEU A 179 -10.62 -12.92 -8.41
C LEU A 179 -10.59 -11.86 -9.52
N GLU A 180 -11.61 -11.85 -10.37
CA GLU A 180 -11.71 -10.93 -11.52
C GLU A 180 -11.68 -9.45 -11.09
N TYR A 181 -12.25 -9.15 -9.91
CA TYR A 181 -12.25 -7.80 -9.34
C TYR A 181 -10.94 -7.44 -8.59
N ASN A 182 -9.93 -8.31 -8.59
CA ASN A 182 -8.61 -8.01 -8.04
C ASN A 182 -7.74 -7.24 -9.03
N ILE A 183 -8.03 -5.94 -9.13
CA ILE A 183 -7.27 -4.99 -9.96
C ILE A 183 -5.89 -4.61 -9.37
N GLY A 184 -5.52 -5.17 -8.21
CA GLY A 184 -4.27 -4.88 -7.50
C GLY A 184 -4.25 -3.50 -6.82
N PHE A 185 -3.13 -3.20 -6.16
CA PHE A 185 -2.94 -1.98 -5.39
C PHE A 185 -1.52 -1.44 -5.51
N HIS A 186 -1.35 -0.12 -5.35
CA HIS A 186 -0.09 0.56 -5.62
C HIS A 186 0.30 1.61 -4.57
N VAL A 187 -0.08 1.45 -3.30
CA VAL A 187 0.26 2.44 -2.25
C VAL A 187 1.74 2.73 -2.14
N GLU A 188 2.62 1.74 -2.27
CA GLU A 188 4.07 2.00 -2.24
C GLU A 188 4.51 2.87 -3.42
N GLY A 189 3.91 2.66 -4.60
CA GLY A 189 4.07 3.52 -5.76
C GLY A 189 3.62 4.95 -5.48
N ASP A 190 2.41 5.13 -4.96
CA ASP A 190 1.85 6.47 -4.67
C ASP A 190 2.66 7.23 -3.63
N VAL A 191 2.97 6.57 -2.51
CA VAL A 191 3.78 7.14 -1.42
C VAL A 191 5.17 7.46 -1.92
N SER A 192 5.80 6.56 -2.68
CA SER A 192 7.14 6.80 -3.25
C SER A 192 7.14 7.94 -4.24
N HIS A 193 6.18 7.97 -5.18
CA HIS A 193 6.06 9.03 -6.19
C HIS A 193 5.83 10.38 -5.53
N TYR A 194 4.97 10.46 -4.53
CA TYR A 194 4.71 11.71 -3.85
C TYR A 194 5.90 12.18 -3.01
N ILE A 195 6.48 11.31 -2.18
CA ILE A 195 7.66 11.66 -1.38
C ILE A 195 8.80 12.09 -2.32
N LYS A 196 8.99 11.45 -3.47
CA LYS A 196 9.96 11.86 -4.49
C LYS A 196 9.61 13.20 -5.15
N ALA A 197 8.33 13.44 -5.45
CA ALA A 197 7.87 14.67 -6.08
C ALA A 197 8.09 15.89 -5.18
N VAL A 198 7.81 15.75 -3.88
CA VAL A 198 7.97 16.87 -2.94
C VAL A 198 9.43 17.11 -2.58
N LYS A 199 10.23 16.04 -2.48
CA LYS A 199 11.61 16.12 -1.98
C LYS A 199 12.69 16.29 -3.06
N ARG A 200 12.32 16.12 -4.34
CA ARG A 200 13.21 15.77 -5.47
C ARG A 200 13.93 14.42 -5.23
N ARG A 201 14.37 13.75 -6.31
CA ARG A 201 15.04 12.44 -6.22
C ARG A 201 16.31 12.52 -5.35
N GLY A 202 16.47 11.60 -4.40
CA GLY A 202 17.75 11.35 -3.72
C GLY A 202 18.04 12.16 -2.45
N ALA A 203 17.26 13.21 -2.15
CA ALA A 203 17.39 13.91 -0.87
C ALA A 203 17.12 12.93 0.29
N LYS A 204 17.61 13.19 1.51
CA LYS A 204 17.29 12.45 2.75
C LYS A 204 16.43 13.35 3.66
N ILE A 205 15.46 12.78 4.40
CA ILE A 205 14.67 13.56 5.38
C ILE A 205 15.36 13.33 6.71
N TYR A 206 16.07 14.34 7.19
CA TYR A 206 16.86 14.23 8.41
C TYR A 206 16.06 14.64 9.66
N CYS A 207 14.98 15.43 9.51
CA CYS A 207 14.14 15.88 10.61
C CYS A 207 12.74 15.26 10.59
N LYS A 208 12.30 14.79 11.77
CA LYS A 208 11.00 14.18 12.06
C LYS A 208 9.82 15.08 11.70
N GLU A 209 9.92 16.36 12.06
CA GLU A 209 8.86 17.33 11.84
C GLU A 209 8.64 17.58 10.36
N THR A 210 9.73 17.66 9.59
CA THR A 210 9.69 17.75 8.13
C THR A 210 9.03 16.52 7.50
N PHE A 211 9.29 15.29 8.00
CA PHE A 211 8.61 14.09 7.51
C PHE A 211 7.10 14.15 7.77
N ASN A 212 6.69 14.52 8.99
CA ASN A 212 5.28 14.65 9.34
C ASN A 212 4.59 15.72 8.50
N ASN A 213 5.23 16.87 8.30
CA ASN A 213 4.70 17.94 7.46
C ASN A 213 4.54 17.47 6.01
N TYR A 214 5.50 16.70 5.47
CA TYR A 214 5.36 16.13 4.13
C TYR A 214 4.23 15.12 4.02
N VAL A 215 4.05 14.25 5.02
CA VAL A 215 2.91 13.32 5.06
C VAL A 215 1.59 14.11 5.21
N ASN A 216 1.55 15.17 6.02
CA ASN A 216 0.36 16.00 6.14
C ASN A 216 0.03 16.73 4.82
N CYS A 217 1.03 17.28 4.13
CA CYS A 217 0.86 17.84 2.79
C CYS A 217 0.42 16.78 1.77
N PHE A 218 0.96 15.55 1.85
CA PHE A 218 0.52 14.41 1.03
C PHE A 218 -0.97 14.21 1.16
N ASN A 219 -1.45 14.14 2.40
CA ASN A 219 -2.86 14.01 2.69
C ASN A 219 -3.64 15.18 2.11
N PHE A 220 -3.27 16.42 2.41
CA PHE A 220 -3.98 17.59 1.88
C PHE A 220 -4.14 17.53 0.36
N PHE A 221 -3.06 17.20 -0.35
CA PHE A 221 -3.06 17.12 -1.81
C PHE A 221 -3.78 15.90 -2.38
N PHE A 222 -3.78 14.75 -1.69
CA PHE A 222 -4.49 13.55 -2.14
C PHE A 222 -5.99 13.61 -1.82
N PHE A 223 -6.38 14.24 -0.70
CA PHE A 223 -7.77 14.32 -0.25
C PHE A 223 -8.55 15.46 -0.87
N PHE A 224 -7.92 16.63 -0.99
CA PHE A 224 -8.60 17.83 -1.47
C PHE A 224 -8.29 18.12 -2.94
N LYS A 225 -7.64 17.22 -3.67
CA LYS A 225 -7.29 17.46 -5.08
C LYS A 225 -8.51 17.87 -5.91
N ASP A 226 -9.60 17.10 -5.77
CA ASP A 226 -10.80 17.30 -6.56
C ASP A 226 -11.53 18.58 -6.11
N LEU A 227 -11.67 18.80 -4.79
CA LEU A 227 -12.23 20.03 -4.23
C LEU A 227 -11.43 21.28 -4.65
N ILE A 228 -10.10 21.23 -4.60
CA ILE A 228 -9.21 22.32 -5.02
C ILE A 228 -9.34 22.55 -6.53
N THR A 229 -9.42 21.48 -7.33
CA THR A 229 -9.60 21.58 -8.77
C THR A 229 -10.96 22.22 -9.11
N GLU A 230 -12.00 21.88 -8.36
CA GLU A 230 -13.35 22.42 -8.50
C GLU A 230 -13.42 23.89 -8.05
N LEU A 231 -12.84 24.23 -6.90
CA LEU A 231 -12.72 25.62 -6.42
C LEU A 231 -11.87 26.51 -7.35
N MET A 232 -10.83 25.95 -7.98
CA MET A 232 -10.06 26.63 -9.02
C MET A 232 -10.86 26.83 -10.31
N LYS A 233 -11.65 25.83 -10.74
CA LYS A 233 -12.56 25.96 -11.90
C LYS A 233 -13.65 27.01 -11.67
N LEU A 234 -14.18 27.08 -10.45
CA LEU A 234 -15.16 28.08 -10.03
C LEU A 234 -14.55 29.49 -9.82
N LYS A 235 -13.24 29.67 -10.04
CA LYS A 235 -12.49 30.92 -9.81
C LYS A 235 -12.65 31.53 -8.40
N LEU A 236 -13.17 30.75 -7.44
CA LEU A 236 -13.38 31.19 -6.05
C LEU A 236 -12.06 31.31 -5.28
N ILE A 237 -11.00 30.68 -5.77
CA ILE A 237 -9.63 30.86 -5.28
C ILE A 237 -8.84 31.59 -6.37
N LYS A 238 -8.62 32.90 -6.20
CA LYS A 238 -7.51 33.56 -6.91
C LYS A 238 -6.23 32.99 -6.33
N ILE A 239 -5.44 32.28 -7.15
CA ILE A 239 -4.08 31.90 -6.78
C ILE A 239 -3.28 33.21 -6.62
N LYS A 240 -3.26 33.78 -5.40
CA LYS A 240 -2.03 34.43 -4.97
C LYS A 240 -1.02 33.30 -4.94
N LYS A 241 0.01 33.39 -5.78
CA LYS A 241 1.19 32.51 -5.72
C LYS A 241 1.47 32.19 -4.26
N ILE A 242 1.13 30.98 -3.82
CA ILE A 242 1.65 30.48 -2.57
C ILE A 242 3.08 30.12 -2.92
N GLU A 243 3.96 31.11 -2.83
CA GLU A 243 5.39 30.85 -2.74
C GLU A 243 5.58 30.05 -1.46
N PHE A 244 5.82 28.75 -1.62
CA PHE A 244 6.43 27.97 -0.56
C PHE A 244 7.83 28.56 -0.34
N ASN A 245 7.93 29.56 0.53
CA ASN A 245 9.19 30.07 1.03
C ASN A 245 9.83 28.98 1.90
N ILE A 246 10.43 27.99 1.25
CA ILE A 246 11.22 26.94 1.92
C ILE A 246 12.61 27.48 2.31
N PHE A 247 12.97 28.70 1.92
CA PHE A 247 14.19 29.36 2.39
C PHE A 247 13.96 30.85 2.63
N LYS A 248 13.57 31.21 3.86
CA LYS A 248 14.07 32.44 4.48
C LYS A 248 15.07 32.00 5.55
N LEU A 249 16.28 31.66 5.12
CA LEU A 249 17.43 31.72 6.02
C LEU A 249 17.56 33.20 6.36
N ASN A 250 17.14 33.59 7.56
CA ASN A 250 17.68 34.80 8.17
C ASN A 250 19.18 34.57 8.29
N GLN A 251 19.95 34.99 7.28
CA GLN A 251 21.31 35.41 7.51
C GLN A 251 21.17 36.71 8.31
N SER A 252 21.11 36.61 9.64
CA SER A 252 21.67 37.66 10.46
C SER A 252 23.16 37.67 10.13
N GLN A 253 23.57 38.57 9.24
CA GLN A 253 24.96 38.99 9.18
C GLN A 253 25.18 39.90 10.39
N ASN A 254 26.06 39.42 11.26
CA ASN A 254 26.84 40.08 12.31
C ASN A 254 26.11 41.02 13.28
#